data_AF-A0A3M1NS49-F1
#
_entry.id   AF-A0A3M1NS49-F1
#
_cell.length_a   1.000
_cell.length_b   1.000
_cell.length_c   1.000
_cell.angle_alpha   90.00
_cell.angle_beta   90.00
_cell.angle_gamma   90.00
#
_symmetry.space_group_name_H-M   'P 1'
#
loop_
_entity.id
_entity.type
_entity.pdbx_description
1 polymer ?
#
loop_
_entity_poly.entity_id
_entity_poly.type
_entity_poly.pdbx_seq_one_letter_code
_entity_poly.pdbx_strand_id
1 'polypeptide(L)'
;MSMAAKRLKIAFSFAVVAGLLAWLTVSGFDQNMQYYVKIKEIKAMGSQAQTRGLRVKGFLVPGSLVRTPNSLQVRFVIEDEGEQMEVHYARELPDTFRDGSEVLVEGKYRPEGYFEAQTLMAKCPSKYEAADGYDADMVRDMHPGDGTN
;
A
#
# COMPACT_ATOMS: atom_id res chain seq x y z
N MET A 1 -15.65 -28.58 56.18
CA MET A 1 -15.38 -28.66 54.72
C MET A 1 -13.95 -29.16 54.54
N SER A 2 -13.75 -30.36 53.97
CA SER A 2 -12.43 -30.99 53.87
C SER A 2 -11.47 -30.11 53.05
N MET A 3 -10.20 -29.99 53.49
CA MET A 3 -9.19 -29.16 52.81
C MET A 3 -9.02 -29.53 51.33
N ALA A 4 -9.26 -30.80 50.98
CA ALA A 4 -9.25 -31.29 49.60
C ALA A 4 -10.28 -30.57 48.71
N ALA A 5 -11.51 -30.35 49.20
CA ALA A 5 -12.56 -29.66 48.45
C ALA A 5 -12.28 -28.16 48.27
N LYS A 6 -11.57 -27.51 49.21
CA LYS A 6 -11.13 -26.10 49.05
C LYS A 6 -10.01 -25.97 48.01
N ARG A 7 -9.02 -26.86 48.03
CA ARG A 7 -7.93 -26.89 47.05
C ARG A 7 -8.44 -27.16 45.63
N LEU A 8 -9.42 -28.04 45.50
CA LEU A 8 -10.07 -28.34 44.20
C LEU A 8 -10.82 -27.11 43.65
N LYS A 9 -11.55 -26.37 44.49
CA LYS A 9 -12.23 -25.14 44.08
C LYS A 9 -11.27 -24.04 43.64
N ILE A 10 -10.12 -23.89 44.33
CA ILE A 10 -9.08 -22.93 43.96
C ILE A 10 -8.42 -23.33 42.65
N ALA A 11 -8.08 -24.62 42.47
CA ALA A 11 -7.51 -25.12 41.22
C ALA A 11 -8.49 -24.95 40.05
N PHE A 12 -9.79 -25.21 40.26
CA PHE A 12 -10.81 -24.99 39.24
C PHE A 12 -10.96 -23.52 38.87
N SER A 13 -11.00 -22.61 39.86
CA SER A 13 -11.02 -21.17 39.62
C SER A 13 -9.82 -20.71 38.80
N PHE A 14 -8.62 -21.19 39.12
CA PHE A 14 -7.41 -20.85 38.38
C PHE A 14 -7.45 -21.39 36.94
N ALA A 15 -7.92 -22.62 36.75
CA ALA A 15 -8.07 -23.23 35.43
C ALA A 15 -9.09 -22.47 34.55
N VAL A 16 -10.20 -22.00 35.12
CA VAL A 16 -11.19 -21.19 34.41
C VAL A 16 -10.58 -19.86 33.97
N VAL A 17 -9.86 -19.17 34.86
CA VAL A 17 -9.19 -17.90 34.54
C VAL A 17 -8.10 -18.10 33.48
N ALA A 18 -7.27 -19.14 33.62
CA ALA A 18 -6.23 -19.47 32.64
C ALA A 18 -6.83 -19.83 31.26
N GLY A 19 -7.95 -20.59 31.25
CA GLY A 19 -8.67 -20.93 30.02
C GLY A 19 -9.28 -19.70 29.34
N LEU A 20 -9.87 -18.79 30.10
CA LEU A 20 -10.37 -17.51 29.58
C LEU A 20 -9.25 -16.65 29.01
N LEU A 21 -8.10 -16.57 29.68
CA LEU A 21 -6.94 -15.83 29.19
C LEU A 21 -6.38 -16.44 27.90
N ALA A 22 -6.23 -17.76 27.85
CA ALA A 22 -5.77 -18.46 26.64
C ALA A 22 -6.74 -18.23 25.47
N TRP A 23 -8.05 -18.29 25.72
CA TRP A 23 -9.05 -18.04 24.70
C TRP A 23 -9.01 -16.59 24.20
N LEU A 24 -8.87 -15.64 25.11
CA LEU A 24 -8.74 -14.23 24.76
C LEU A 24 -7.49 -13.97 23.92
N THR A 25 -6.35 -14.57 24.27
CA THR A 25 -5.11 -14.45 23.49
C THR A 25 -5.31 -14.97 22.07
N VAL A 26 -5.87 -16.16 21.87
CA VAL A 26 -6.11 -16.72 20.53
C VAL A 26 -7.09 -15.87 19.74
N SER A 27 -8.17 -15.40 20.37
CA SER A 27 -9.19 -14.58 19.71
C SER A 27 -8.73 -13.16 19.35
N GLY A 28 -7.76 -12.60 20.08
CA GLY A 28 -7.31 -11.22 19.92
C GLY A 28 -6.31 -10.98 18.80
N PHE A 29 -5.63 -12.03 18.31
CA PHE A 29 -4.56 -11.87 17.31
C PHE A 29 -5.07 -11.65 15.87
N ASP A 30 -6.34 -11.92 15.56
CA ASP A 30 -6.82 -11.99 14.18
C ASP A 30 -7.26 -10.64 13.57
N GLN A 31 -7.44 -9.59 14.37
CA GLN A 31 -8.29 -8.45 13.92
C GLN A 31 -7.56 -7.21 13.38
N ASN A 32 -6.22 -7.12 13.38
CA ASN A 32 -5.59 -5.84 13.00
C ASN A 32 -4.23 -5.92 12.32
N MET A 33 -3.87 -7.05 11.72
CA MET A 33 -2.69 -7.08 10.86
C MET A 33 -3.05 -6.51 9.49
N GLN A 34 -2.88 -5.21 9.37
CA GLN A 34 -2.82 -4.49 8.10
C GLN A 34 -1.60 -5.02 7.32
N TYR A 35 -1.82 -5.99 6.43
CA TYR A 35 -0.74 -6.63 5.67
C TYR A 35 -0.25 -5.68 4.58
N TYR A 36 1.04 -5.35 4.63
CA TYR A 36 1.74 -4.73 3.51
C TYR A 36 2.03 -5.81 2.47
N VAL A 37 1.50 -5.63 1.27
CA VAL A 37 1.61 -6.61 0.19
C VAL A 37 2.07 -5.90 -1.08
N LYS A 38 2.97 -6.52 -1.83
CA LYS A 38 3.43 -5.99 -3.12
C LYS A 38 2.37 -6.17 -4.20
N ILE A 39 2.42 -5.34 -5.25
CA ILE A 39 1.47 -5.43 -6.37
C ILE A 39 1.50 -6.83 -7.01
N LYS A 40 2.70 -7.37 -7.22
CA LYS A 40 2.92 -8.73 -7.74
C LYS A 40 2.23 -9.80 -6.91
N GLU A 41 2.29 -9.67 -5.58
CA GLU A 41 1.72 -10.66 -4.67
C GLU A 41 0.19 -10.60 -4.67
N ILE A 42 -0.40 -9.40 -4.78
CA ILE A 42 -1.85 -9.23 -4.89
C ILE A 42 -2.39 -9.93 -6.14
N LYS A 43 -1.72 -9.73 -7.28
CA LYS A 43 -2.07 -10.40 -8.53
C LYS A 43 -1.96 -11.93 -8.41
N ALA A 44 -0.96 -12.43 -7.67
CA ALA A 44 -0.78 -13.86 -7.42
C ALA A 44 -1.77 -14.45 -6.40
N MET A 45 -2.23 -13.67 -5.42
CA MET A 45 -3.16 -14.08 -4.37
C MET A 45 -4.61 -14.26 -4.85
N GLY A 46 -4.99 -13.61 -5.95
CA GLY A 46 -6.30 -13.75 -6.58
C GLY A 46 -7.46 -13.47 -5.61
N SER A 47 -8.23 -14.50 -5.26
CA SER A 47 -9.43 -14.36 -4.42
C SER A 47 -9.15 -14.01 -2.96
N GLN A 48 -7.97 -14.35 -2.41
CA GLN A 48 -7.64 -14.02 -1.01
C GLN A 48 -7.44 -12.52 -0.81
N ALA A 49 -7.04 -11.80 -1.86
CA ALA A 49 -6.86 -10.35 -1.84
C ALA A 49 -8.19 -9.56 -1.80
N GLN A 50 -9.32 -10.23 -2.02
CA GLN A 50 -10.65 -9.61 -2.07
C GLN A 50 -11.29 -9.46 -0.69
N THR A 51 -10.96 -10.36 0.24
CA THR A 51 -11.60 -10.43 1.56
C THR A 51 -10.83 -9.64 2.62
N ARG A 52 -9.53 -9.39 2.41
CA ARG A 52 -8.64 -8.76 3.38
C ARG A 52 -8.45 -7.28 3.08
N GLY A 53 -8.31 -6.47 4.14
CA GLY A 53 -7.80 -5.10 4.02
C GLY A 53 -6.31 -5.17 3.74
N LEU A 54 -5.90 -4.72 2.55
CA LEU A 54 -4.53 -4.75 2.08
C LEU A 54 -3.95 -3.34 2.07
N ARG A 55 -2.67 -3.22 2.39
CA ARG A 55 -1.89 -1.99 2.18
C ARG A 55 -0.87 -2.22 1.09
N VAL A 56 -0.90 -1.35 0.08
CA VAL A 56 -0.04 -1.43 -1.09
C VAL A 56 0.73 -0.14 -1.21
N LYS A 57 2.04 -0.27 -1.38
CA LYS A 57 2.94 0.84 -1.62
C LYS A 57 3.32 0.85 -3.09
N GLY A 58 3.44 2.04 -3.68
CA GLY A 58 3.93 2.22 -5.04
C GLY A 58 4.16 3.68 -5.37
N PHE A 59 4.54 3.96 -6.60
CA PHE A 59 4.75 5.30 -7.13
C PHE A 59 3.62 5.66 -8.09
N LEU A 60 3.12 6.89 -8.02
CA LEU A 60 2.09 7.36 -8.93
C LEU A 60 2.67 7.51 -10.34
N VAL A 61 2.10 6.77 -11.31
CA VAL A 61 2.49 6.89 -12.72
C VAL A 61 2.10 8.27 -13.24
N PRO A 62 3.04 9.09 -13.74
CA PRO A 62 2.74 10.43 -14.25
C PRO A 62 1.67 10.44 -15.33
N GLY A 63 0.73 11.39 -15.26
CA GLY A 63 -0.36 11.51 -16.23
C GLY A 63 -1.45 10.42 -16.16
N SER A 64 -1.36 9.46 -15.23
CA SER A 64 -2.37 8.39 -15.09
C SER A 64 -3.64 8.82 -14.34
N LEU A 65 -3.64 9.99 -13.70
CA LEU A 65 -4.75 10.47 -12.89
C LEU A 65 -5.93 10.91 -13.76
N VAL A 66 -6.99 10.10 -13.75
CA VAL A 66 -8.27 10.38 -14.40
C VAL A 66 -9.32 10.72 -13.35
N ARG A 67 -9.83 11.96 -13.38
CA ARG A 67 -10.91 12.42 -12.50
C ARG A 67 -12.26 12.26 -13.21
N THR A 68 -13.25 11.73 -12.51
CA THR A 68 -14.61 11.60 -13.04
C THR A 68 -15.34 12.95 -12.91
N PRO A 69 -15.96 13.48 -13.98
CA PRO A 69 -16.73 14.72 -13.90
C PRO A 69 -17.85 14.61 -12.86
N ASN A 70 -18.06 15.65 -12.06
CA ASN A 70 -19.13 15.73 -11.04
C ASN A 70 -19.08 14.66 -9.93
N SER A 71 -17.92 14.03 -9.69
CA SER A 71 -17.74 13.04 -8.63
C SER A 71 -16.37 13.17 -7.97
N LEU A 72 -16.25 12.71 -6.72
CA LEU A 72 -14.96 12.55 -6.02
C LEU A 72 -14.20 11.29 -6.46
N GLN A 73 -14.75 10.54 -7.42
CA GLN A 73 -14.09 9.35 -7.96
C GLN A 73 -12.93 9.70 -8.89
N VAL A 74 -11.76 9.24 -8.51
CA VAL A 74 -10.53 9.30 -9.28
C VAL A 74 -10.01 7.89 -9.54
N ARG A 75 -9.41 7.72 -10.71
CA ARG A 75 -8.71 6.52 -11.13
C ARG A 75 -7.27 6.89 -11.43
N PHE A 76 -6.32 6.11 -10.96
CA PHE A 76 -4.91 6.35 -11.24
C PHE A 76 -4.15 5.03 -11.20
N VAL A 77 -2.93 5.02 -11.74
CA VAL A 77 -2.09 3.82 -11.78
C VAL A 77 -0.92 4.02 -10.83
N ILE A 78 -0.66 3.02 -9.99
CA ILE A 78 0.56 2.94 -9.20
C ILE A 78 1.48 1.85 -9.74
N GLU A 79 2.78 2.08 -9.62
CA GLU A 79 3.83 1.16 -10.03
C GLU A 79 4.72 0.78 -8.84
N ASP A 80 5.06 -0.49 -8.74
CA ASP A 80 6.03 -1.03 -7.78
C ASP A 80 6.86 -2.13 -8.46
N GLU A 81 8.19 -1.98 -8.47
CA GLU A 81 9.13 -2.95 -9.06
C GLU A 81 8.80 -3.38 -10.51
N GLY A 82 8.27 -2.46 -11.33
CA GLY A 82 7.89 -2.71 -12.73
C GLY A 82 6.49 -3.32 -12.92
N GLU A 83 5.74 -3.56 -11.84
CA GLU A 83 4.36 -4.01 -11.88
C GLU A 83 3.40 -2.83 -11.68
N GLN A 84 2.42 -2.71 -12.57
CA GLN A 84 1.41 -1.65 -12.51
C GLN A 84 0.07 -2.17 -11.98
N MET A 85 -0.64 -1.31 -11.25
CA MET A 85 -1.97 -1.59 -10.72
C MET A 85 -2.87 -0.36 -10.82
N GLU A 86 -4.06 -0.55 -11.38
CA GLU A 86 -5.11 0.47 -11.40
C GLU A 86 -5.76 0.59 -10.01
N VAL A 87 -5.87 1.81 -9.52
CA VAL A 87 -6.44 2.15 -8.22
C VAL A 87 -7.63 3.09 -8.40
N HIS A 88 -8.74 2.76 -7.76
CA HIS A 88 -9.95 3.57 -7.71
C HIS A 88 -10.10 4.15 -6.31
N TYR A 89 -10.32 5.46 -6.23
CA TYR A 89 -10.45 6.17 -4.96
C TYR A 89 -11.58 7.20 -5.07
N ALA A 90 -12.45 7.28 -4.06
CA ALA A 90 -13.69 8.07 -4.12
C ALA A 90 -13.78 9.16 -3.03
N ARG A 91 -12.64 9.58 -2.49
CA ARG A 91 -12.54 10.59 -1.43
C ARG A 91 -11.59 11.72 -1.87
N GLU A 92 -11.48 12.73 -1.03
CA GLU A 92 -10.57 13.87 -1.26
C GLU A 92 -9.11 13.40 -1.34
N LEU A 93 -8.40 13.90 -2.34
CA LEU A 93 -6.97 13.66 -2.51
C LEU A 93 -6.17 14.62 -1.61
N PRO A 94 -5.15 14.14 -0.89
CA PRO A 94 -4.26 15.01 -0.14
C PRO A 94 -3.43 15.89 -1.08
N ASP A 95 -3.06 17.10 -0.64
CA ASP A 95 -2.31 18.09 -1.43
C ASP A 95 -0.93 17.61 -1.92
N THR A 96 -0.39 16.59 -1.25
CA THR A 96 0.89 15.95 -1.54
C THR A 96 0.81 14.94 -2.68
N PHE A 97 -0.40 14.55 -3.11
CA PHE A 97 -0.61 13.59 -4.19
C PHE A 97 -0.32 14.24 -5.55
N ARG A 98 0.83 13.90 -6.12
CA ARG A 98 1.35 14.43 -7.39
C ARG A 98 2.06 13.34 -8.19
N ASP A 99 2.21 13.57 -9.48
CA ASP A 99 2.92 12.66 -10.39
C ASP A 99 4.31 12.31 -9.84
N GLY A 100 4.67 11.02 -9.85
CA GLY A 100 5.93 10.51 -9.30
C GLY A 100 6.00 10.47 -7.76
N SER A 101 4.94 10.83 -7.03
CA SER A 101 4.94 10.71 -5.56
C SER A 101 4.87 9.25 -5.11
N GLU A 102 5.51 8.97 -3.96
CA GLU A 102 5.33 7.70 -3.25
C GLU A 102 3.96 7.69 -2.57
N VAL A 103 3.13 6.69 -2.93
CA VAL A 103 1.76 6.54 -2.47
C VAL A 103 1.61 5.21 -1.72
N LEU A 104 0.91 5.26 -0.59
CA LEU A 104 0.41 4.10 0.13
C LEU A 104 -1.11 4.10 0.07
N VAL A 105 -1.68 3.04 -0.48
CA VAL A 105 -3.13 2.85 -0.57
C VAL A 105 -3.55 1.68 0.31
N GLU A 106 -4.65 1.88 1.05
CA GLU A 106 -5.28 0.83 1.86
C GLU A 106 -6.67 0.55 1.30
N GLY A 107 -6.99 -0.72 1.09
CA GLY A 107 -8.23 -1.08 0.42
C GLY A 107 -8.38 -2.57 0.19
N LYS A 108 -9.13 -2.91 -0.86
CA LYS A 108 -9.40 -4.30 -1.26
C LYS A 108 -9.15 -4.46 -2.74
N TYR A 109 -8.61 -5.61 -3.13
CA TYR A 109 -8.52 -5.95 -4.54
C TYR A 109 -9.88 -6.45 -5.05
N ARG A 110 -10.31 -5.96 -6.20
CA ARG A 110 -11.64 -6.24 -6.75
C ARG A 110 -11.56 -7.30 -7.85
N PRO A 111 -12.56 -8.19 -7.98
CA PRO A 111 -12.59 -9.21 -9.03
C PRO A 111 -12.58 -8.63 -10.45
N GLU A 112 -12.97 -7.37 -10.60
CA GLU A 112 -12.92 -6.59 -11.83
C GLU A 112 -11.49 -6.19 -12.26
N GLY A 113 -10.47 -6.44 -11.42
CA GLY A 113 -9.05 -6.25 -11.77
C GLY A 113 -8.43 -4.93 -11.31
N TYR A 114 -9.15 -4.14 -10.51
CA TYR A 114 -8.65 -2.89 -9.93
C TYR A 114 -8.58 -2.96 -8.39
N PHE A 115 -7.81 -2.05 -7.81
CA PHE A 115 -7.71 -1.91 -6.35
C PHE A 115 -8.64 -0.80 -5.87
N GLU A 116 -9.62 -1.13 -5.04
CA GLU A 116 -10.53 -0.14 -4.45
C GLU A 116 -9.93 0.39 -3.15
N ALA A 117 -9.38 1.61 -3.20
CA ALA A 117 -8.75 2.27 -2.08
C ALA A 117 -9.80 2.98 -1.20
N GLN A 118 -9.72 2.74 0.11
CA GLN A 118 -10.51 3.41 1.14
C GLN A 118 -9.71 4.53 1.82
N THR A 119 -8.38 4.35 1.91
CA THR A 119 -7.45 5.33 2.46
C THR A 119 -6.29 5.51 1.50
N LEU A 120 -5.88 6.76 1.30
CA LEU A 120 -4.73 7.13 0.48
C LEU A 120 -3.81 8.05 1.28
N MET A 121 -2.54 7.69 1.34
CA MET A 121 -1.48 8.52 1.89
C MET A 121 -0.44 8.76 0.82
N ALA A 122 -0.09 10.03 0.57
CA ALA A 122 0.95 10.39 -0.36
C ALA A 122 2.05 11.16 0.38
N LYS A 123 3.30 10.77 0.16
CA LYS A 123 4.44 11.58 0.57
C LYS A 123 4.77 12.57 -0.54
N CYS A 124 5.25 13.74 -0.15
CA CYS A 124 5.86 14.66 -1.12
C CYS A 124 6.94 13.90 -1.91
N PRO A 125 7.02 14.07 -3.23
CA PRO A 125 8.17 13.59 -3.99
C PRO A 125 9.41 14.26 -3.39
N SER A 126 10.20 13.53 -2.62
CA SER A 126 11.48 14.04 -2.16
C SER A 126 12.36 14.17 -3.39
N LYS A 127 12.86 15.39 -3.62
CA LYS A 127 13.70 15.81 -4.73
C LYS A 127 15.07 15.09 -4.76
N TYR A 128 15.10 13.77 -4.85
CA TYR A 128 16.31 12.93 -4.81
C TYR A 128 16.28 11.79 -5.84
N GLU A 129 15.92 12.11 -7.08
CA GLU A 129 16.24 11.30 -8.28
C GLU A 129 16.73 12.20 -9.44
N ALA A 130 17.15 13.43 -9.13
CA ALA A 130 17.80 14.31 -10.10
C ALA A 130 19.31 14.32 -9.83
N ALA A 131 20.00 13.19 -10.02
CA ALA A 131 21.46 13.16 -10.03
C ALA A 131 22.04 11.99 -10.84
N ASP A 132 21.44 11.67 -11.98
CA ASP A 132 21.95 10.64 -12.87
C ASP A 132 22.14 11.26 -14.27
N GLY A 133 23.16 12.12 -14.37
CA GLY A 133 23.81 12.46 -15.63
C GLY A 133 23.18 13.58 -16.45
N TYR A 134 23.56 14.83 -16.14
CA TYR A 134 23.51 15.92 -17.12
C TYR A 134 24.36 15.55 -18.36
N ASP A 135 23.67 15.37 -19.49
CA ASP A 135 23.97 15.84 -20.84
C ASP A 135 25.42 15.72 -21.36
N ALA A 136 25.77 14.56 -21.92
CA ALA A 136 26.98 14.38 -22.73
C ALA A 136 26.85 14.91 -24.18
N ASP A 137 25.70 15.51 -24.53
CA ASP A 137 25.30 15.69 -25.93
C ASP A 137 25.48 17.13 -26.44
N MET A 138 25.66 18.12 -25.55
CA MET A 138 25.81 19.53 -25.95
C MET A 138 27.25 19.95 -26.32
N VAL A 139 28.22 19.02 -26.36
CA VAL A 139 29.58 19.28 -26.87
C VAL A 139 29.73 18.93 -28.36
N ARG A 140 28.62 18.64 -29.06
CA ARG A 140 28.64 18.20 -30.48
C ARG A 140 28.44 19.31 -31.51
N ASP A 141 28.40 20.58 -31.12
CA ASP A 141 28.28 21.72 -32.05
C ASP A 141 29.61 22.40 -32.43
N MET A 142 30.76 21.81 -32.07
CA MET A 142 32.06 22.30 -32.57
C MET A 142 32.55 21.41 -33.73
N HIS A 143 31.93 21.54 -34.90
CA HIS A 143 32.49 20.96 -36.13
C HIS A 143 33.46 21.96 -36.79
N PRO A 144 34.67 21.52 -37.21
CA PRO A 144 35.68 22.32 -37.88
C PRO A 144 35.55 22.26 -39.42
N GLY A 145 35.83 23.38 -40.11
CA GLY A 145 35.87 23.54 -41.58
C GLY A 145 34.69 24.35 -42.10
N ASP A 146 34.78 25.31 -43.02
CA ASP A 146 35.75 25.69 -44.06
C ASP A 146 35.87 27.24 -44.06
N GLY A 147 36.79 27.94 -44.73
CA GLY A 147 37.04 27.93 -46.17
C GLY A 147 37.24 29.38 -46.62
N THR A 148 38.46 29.68 -47.05
CA THR A 148 38.87 30.80 -47.89
C THR A 148 37.78 31.40 -48.79
N ASN A 149 37.54 32.72 -48.70
CA ASN A 149 37.70 33.73 -49.77
C ASN A 149 37.41 35.12 -49.22
#